data_AF-A0A1H2RQH0-F1
#
_entry.id   AF-A0A1H2RQH0-F1
#
_cell.length_a   1.000
_cell.length_b   1.000
_cell.length_c   1.000
_cell.angle_alpha   90.00
_cell.angle_beta   90.00
_cell.angle_gamma   90.00
#
_symmetry.space_group_name_H-M   'P 1'
#
loop_
_entity.id
_entity.type
_entity.pdbx_description
1 polymer ?
#
loop_
_entity_poly.entity_id
_entity_poly.type
_entity_poly.pdbx_seq_one_letter_code
_entity_poly.pdbx_strand_id
1 'polypeptide(L)'
;MLENREYQQSLNEDVNPAIVREVGYGEAVIYSALVNEFKDQTAYFGFLEDGWFHCQETELAAQTEMTERYLRKKVRKLQRLGFIEKRKLYGENLNYYRLAV
;
A
#
# COMPACT_ATOMS: atom_id res chain seq x y z
N MET A 1 7.28 20.15 -19.47
CA MET A 1 6.44 19.94 -18.26
C MET A 1 5.14 19.21 -18.61
N LEU A 2 5.23 18.08 -19.32
CA LEU A 2 4.09 17.22 -19.68
C LEU A 2 4.16 15.85 -18.99
N GLU A 3 5.38 15.36 -18.73
CA GLU A 3 5.64 14.05 -18.11
C GLU A 3 5.03 13.88 -16.70
N ASN A 4 5.02 14.93 -15.87
CA ASN A 4 4.43 14.84 -14.52
C ASN A 4 2.90 14.65 -14.52
N ARG A 5 2.20 15.07 -15.59
CA ARG A 5 0.74 14.97 -15.66
C ARG A 5 0.28 13.59 -16.12
N GLU A 6 1.00 13.01 -17.07
CA GLU A 6 0.75 11.66 -17.58
C GLU A 6 1.12 10.60 -16.53
N TYR A 7 2.19 10.83 -15.75
CA TYR A 7 2.58 9.93 -14.66
C TYR A 7 1.60 9.95 -13.47
N GLN A 8 1.05 11.13 -13.13
CA GLN A 8 -0.02 11.19 -12.11
C GLN A 8 -1.37 10.69 -12.62
N GLN A 9 -1.61 10.69 -13.94
CA GLN A 9 -2.79 10.04 -14.51
C GLN A 9 -2.69 8.50 -14.45
N SER A 10 -1.52 7.90 -14.67
CA SER A 10 -1.37 6.45 -14.57
C SER A 10 -1.50 5.91 -13.14
N LEU A 11 -1.03 6.64 -12.12
CA LEU A 11 -1.24 6.30 -10.70
C LEU A 11 -2.74 6.23 -10.31
N ASN A 12 -3.62 6.93 -11.04
CA ASN A 12 -5.04 7.00 -10.74
C ASN A 12 -5.87 5.91 -11.43
N GLU A 13 -5.35 5.24 -12.47
CA GLU A 13 -6.10 4.20 -13.20
C GLU A 13 -6.19 2.87 -12.43
N ASP A 14 -5.26 2.61 -11.50
CA ASP A 14 -5.21 1.36 -10.73
C ASP A 14 -6.04 1.38 -9.43
N VAL A 15 -6.64 2.52 -9.06
CA VAL A 15 -7.38 2.65 -7.80
C VAL A 15 -8.85 2.25 -8.01
N ASN A 16 -9.24 1.09 -7.49
CA ASN A 16 -10.60 0.55 -7.65
C ASN A 16 -11.68 1.49 -7.05
N PRO A 17 -12.64 2.01 -7.85
CA PRO A 17 -13.70 2.90 -7.37
C PRO A 17 -14.64 2.30 -6.31
N ALA A 18 -14.74 0.98 -6.24
CA ALA A 18 -15.49 0.31 -5.17
C ALA A 18 -14.77 0.46 -3.82
N ILE A 19 -13.45 0.27 -3.80
CA ILE A 19 -12.61 0.44 -2.61
C ILE A 19 -12.62 1.91 -2.16
N VAL A 20 -12.53 2.85 -3.10
CA VAL A 20 -12.62 4.30 -2.79
C VAL A 20 -13.90 4.64 -2.03
N ARG A 21 -15.04 4.07 -2.42
CA ARG A 21 -16.33 4.30 -1.74
C ARG A 21 -16.37 3.75 -0.33
N GLU A 22 -15.61 2.69 -0.05
CA GLU A 22 -15.61 2.02 1.25
C GLU A 22 -14.62 2.63 2.23
N VAL A 23 -13.37 2.87 1.79
CA VAL A 23 -12.29 3.29 2.69
C VAL A 23 -11.88 4.76 2.53
N GLY A 24 -12.31 5.42 1.45
CA GLY A 24 -11.88 6.75 1.05
C GLY A 24 -10.66 6.74 0.11
N TYR A 25 -10.47 7.85 -0.62
CA TYR A 25 -9.46 7.91 -1.69
C TYR A 25 -8.02 7.66 -1.22
N GLY A 26 -7.56 8.36 -0.18
CA GLY A 26 -6.17 8.21 0.29
C GLY A 26 -5.87 6.80 0.82
N GLU A 27 -6.85 6.17 1.44
CA GLU A 27 -6.78 4.78 1.86
C GLU A 27 -6.74 3.82 0.67
N ALA A 28 -7.56 4.06 -0.36
CA ALA A 28 -7.58 3.25 -1.57
C ALA A 28 -6.26 3.33 -2.35
N VAL A 29 -5.63 4.51 -2.40
CA VAL A 29 -4.30 4.70 -3.02
C VAL A 29 -3.24 3.83 -2.30
N ILE A 30 -3.19 3.89 -0.96
CA ILE A 30 -2.25 3.07 -0.18
C ILE A 30 -2.56 1.58 -0.35
N TYR A 31 -3.83 1.20 -0.34
CA TYR A 31 -4.21 -0.20 -0.54
C TYR A 31 -3.77 -0.71 -1.92
N SER A 32 -3.92 0.09 -2.97
CA SER A 32 -3.48 -0.27 -4.33
C SER A 32 -1.96 -0.42 -4.41
N ALA A 33 -1.20 0.49 -3.78
CA ALA A 33 0.26 0.35 -3.68
C ALA A 33 0.68 -0.94 -2.96
N LEU A 34 0.02 -1.28 -1.84
CA LEU A 34 0.27 -2.53 -1.11
C LEU A 34 -0.08 -3.78 -1.94
N VAL A 35 -1.15 -3.73 -2.75
CA VAL A 35 -1.51 -4.81 -3.68
C VAL A 35 -0.44 -5.01 -4.75
N ASN A 36 0.10 -3.91 -5.30
CA ASN A 36 1.16 -3.99 -6.30
C ASN A 36 2.45 -4.53 -5.69
N GLU A 37 2.83 -4.06 -4.51
CA GLU A 37 4.00 -4.57 -3.78
C GLU A 37 3.88 -6.08 -3.47
N PHE A 38 2.69 -6.54 -3.07
CA PHE A 38 2.43 -7.97 -2.87
C PHE A 38 2.61 -8.77 -4.17
N LYS A 39 2.10 -8.28 -5.30
CA LYS A 39 2.27 -8.93 -6.61
C LYS A 39 3.73 -8.99 -7.02
N ASP A 40 4.47 -7.91 -6.83
CA ASP A 40 5.89 -7.82 -7.21
C ASP A 40 6.74 -8.79 -6.39
N GLN A 41 6.53 -8.85 -5.07
CA GLN A 41 7.24 -9.81 -4.21
C GLN A 41 6.83 -11.25 -4.48
N THR A 42 5.56 -11.51 -4.79
CA THR A 42 5.11 -12.84 -5.22
C THR A 42 5.75 -13.23 -6.56
N ALA A 43 5.89 -12.29 -7.49
CA ALA A 43 6.57 -12.55 -8.76
C ALA A 43 8.08 -12.82 -8.58
N TYR A 44 8.72 -12.13 -7.63
CA TYR A 44 10.15 -12.24 -7.37
C TYR A 44 10.54 -13.47 -6.55
N PHE A 45 9.87 -13.70 -5.41
CA PHE A 45 10.17 -14.80 -4.50
C PHE A 45 9.37 -16.07 -4.80
N GLY A 46 8.36 -16.00 -5.65
CA GLY A 46 7.37 -17.05 -5.85
C GLY A 46 6.28 -16.98 -4.77
N PHE A 47 5.98 -18.11 -4.12
CA PHE A 47 4.91 -18.15 -3.13
C PHE A 47 5.32 -17.48 -1.81
N LEU A 48 4.55 -16.50 -1.36
CA LEU A 48 4.69 -15.91 -0.03
C LEU A 48 3.93 -16.77 0.99
N GLU A 49 4.66 -17.51 1.81
CA GLU A 49 4.10 -18.31 2.90
C GLU A 49 3.29 -17.42 3.86
N ASP A 50 2.07 -17.84 4.19
CA ASP A 50 1.08 -17.10 4.99
C ASP A 50 0.60 -15.73 4.43
N GLY A 51 1.00 -15.37 3.20
CA GLY A 51 0.59 -14.14 2.51
C GLY A 51 1.17 -12.84 3.07
N TRP A 52 2.23 -12.94 3.88
CA TRP A 52 2.93 -11.76 4.40
C TRP A 52 4.00 -11.26 3.44
N PHE A 53 4.10 -9.96 3.30
CA PHE A 53 5.12 -9.26 2.51
C PHE A 53 5.64 -8.06 3.28
N HIS A 54 6.83 -7.56 2.94
CA HIS A 54 7.43 -6.44 3.66
C HIS A 54 7.49 -5.17 2.81
N CYS A 55 7.26 -4.01 3.40
CA CYS A 55 7.42 -2.73 2.69
C CYS A 55 7.96 -1.68 3.65
N GLN A 56 8.99 -0.94 3.22
CA GLN A 56 9.49 0.17 4.01
C GLN A 56 8.46 1.31 3.98
N GLU A 57 8.32 1.99 5.11
CA GLU A 57 7.35 3.08 5.18
C GLU A 57 7.71 4.27 4.29
N THR A 58 9.02 4.50 4.12
CA THR A 58 9.60 5.52 3.23
C THR A 58 9.31 5.22 1.77
N GLU A 59 9.42 3.96 1.35
CA GLU A 59 9.12 3.51 -0.01
C GLU A 59 7.63 3.66 -0.30
N LEU A 60 6.77 3.18 0.62
CA LEU A 60 5.32 3.31 0.47
C LEU A 60 4.87 4.78 0.46
N ALA A 61 5.53 5.63 1.25
CA ALA A 61 5.30 7.09 1.24
C ALA A 61 5.66 7.71 -0.11
N ALA A 62 6.80 7.31 -0.70
CA ALA A 62 7.22 7.77 -2.01
C ALA A 62 6.27 7.31 -3.12
N GLN A 63 5.89 6.03 -3.14
CA GLN A 63 4.97 5.46 -4.12
C GLN A 63 3.59 6.13 -4.10
N THR A 64 3.13 6.54 -2.92
CA THR A 64 1.80 7.15 -2.75
C THR A 64 1.82 8.68 -2.75
N GLU A 65 2.99 9.29 -2.89
CA GLU A 65 3.24 10.73 -2.75
C GLU A 65 2.68 11.31 -1.42
N MET A 66 2.71 10.52 -0.35
CA MET A 66 2.20 10.91 0.95
C MET A 66 3.33 11.13 1.96
N THR A 67 3.15 12.09 2.87
CA THR A 67 4.02 12.14 4.06
C THR A 67 3.83 10.89 4.90
N GLU A 68 4.90 10.35 5.50
CA GLU A 68 4.84 9.20 6.40
C GLU A 68 3.78 9.37 7.51
N ARG A 69 3.69 10.57 8.09
CA ARG A 69 2.70 10.88 9.13
C ARG A 69 1.26 10.68 8.63
N TYR A 70 0.97 11.12 7.41
CA TYR A 70 -0.35 10.96 6.80
C TYR A 70 -0.61 9.51 6.42
N LEU A 71 0.36 8.86 5.80
CA LEU A 71 0.34 7.43 5.48
C LEU A 71 0.04 6.56 6.71
N ARG A 72 0.72 6.78 7.84
CA ARG A 72 0.47 6.06 9.10
C ARG A 72 -0.99 6.16 9.55
N LYS A 73 -1.61 7.34 9.43
CA LYS A 73 -3.02 7.52 9.80
C LYS A 73 -3.95 6.70 8.90
N LYS A 74 -3.65 6.65 7.61
CA LYS A 74 -4.43 5.95 6.60
C LYS A 74 -4.28 4.43 6.70
N VAL A 75 -3.05 3.94 6.86
CA VAL A 75 -2.76 2.53 7.17
C VAL A 75 -3.52 2.06 8.41
N ARG A 76 -3.50 2.84 9.50
CA ARG A 76 -4.29 2.50 10.71
C ARG A 76 -5.79 2.46 10.46
N LYS A 77 -6.32 3.22 9.49
CA LYS A 77 -7.73 3.15 9.12
C LYS A 77 -8.01 1.87 8.32
N LEU A 78 -7.19 1.56 7.31
CA LEU A 78 -7.28 0.31 6.55
C LEU A 78 -7.24 -0.91 7.48
N GLN A 79 -6.33 -0.92 8.46
CA GLN A 79 -6.27 -1.98 9.47
C GLN A 79 -7.55 -2.09 10.30
N ARG A 80 -8.08 -0.96 10.79
CA ARG A 80 -9.33 -0.97 11.58
C ARG A 80 -10.54 -1.41 10.77
N LEU A 81 -10.53 -1.16 9.47
CA LEU A 81 -11.58 -1.62 8.54
C LEU A 81 -11.36 -3.07 8.09
N GLY A 82 -10.27 -3.72 8.51
CA GLY A 82 -10.00 -5.11 8.19
C GLY A 82 -9.49 -5.35 6.76
N PHE A 83 -9.02 -4.32 6.05
CA PHE A 83 -8.48 -4.47 4.69
C PHE A 83 -7.06 -5.00 4.66
N ILE A 84 -6.29 -4.72 5.71
CA ILE A 84 -4.90 -5.13 5.84
C ILE A 84 -4.59 -5.50 7.28
N GLU A 85 -3.62 -6.37 7.46
CA GLU A 85 -2.90 -6.52 8.71
C GLU A 85 -1.50 -5.90 8.58
N LYS A 86 -0.97 -5.37 9.68
CA LYS A 86 0.39 -4.84 9.75
C LYS A 86 1.06 -5.33 11.02
N ARG A 87 2.28 -5.85 10.88
CA ARG A 87 3.18 -6.20 11.96
C ARG A 87 4.48 -5.43 11.79
N LYS A 88 5.08 -5.02 12.91
CA LYS A 88 6.42 -4.47 12.92
C LYS A 88 7.29 -5.36 13.79
N LEU A 89 8.36 -5.89 13.22
CA LEU A 89 9.35 -6.64 13.99
C LEU A 89 10.27 -5.65 14.70
N TYR A 90 10.57 -5.93 15.97
CA TYR A 90 11.39 -5.06 16.79
C TYR A 90 12.83 -5.04 16.26
N GLY A 91 13.38 -3.84 16.02
CA GLY A 91 14.74 -3.67 15.50
C GLY A 91 14.84 -3.57 13.97
N GLU A 92 13.75 -3.77 13.23
CA GLU A 92 13.73 -3.62 11.78
C GLU A 92 13.05 -2.31 11.35
N ASN A 93 13.57 -1.70 10.28
CA ASN A 93 12.92 -0.60 9.58
C ASN A 93 11.82 -1.09 8.60
N LEU A 94 11.60 -2.40 8.55
CA LEU A 94 10.60 -3.05 7.73
C LEU A 94 9.26 -3.13 8.46
N ASN A 95 8.20 -2.89 7.70
CA ASN A 95 6.85 -3.21 8.13
C ASN A 95 6.37 -4.41 7.31
N TYR A 96 5.78 -5.38 7.99
CA TYR A 96 5.17 -6.53 7.35
C TYR A 96 3.68 -6.28 7.20
N TYR A 97 3.15 -6.55 6.02
CA TYR A 97 1.76 -6.39 5.68
C TYR A 97 1.18 -7.71 5.20
N ARG A 98 -0.13 -7.88 5.39
CA ARG A 98 -0.92 -8.94 4.76
C ARG A 98 -2.21 -8.32 4.28
N LEU A 99 -2.61 -8.63 3.05
CA LEU A 99 -3.90 -8.21 2.52
C LEU A 99 -4.98 -9.12 3.11
N ALA A 100 -6.08 -8.55 3.60
CA ALA A 100 -7.24 -9.34 3.97
C ALA A 100 -8.00 -9.67 2.68
N VAL A 101 -8.08 -10.96 2.37
CA VAL A 101 -8.85 -11.50 1.23
C VAL A 101 -10.27 -11.79 1.68
#